data_AF-A0A7J8P5T6-F1
#
_entry.id   AF-A0A7J8P5T6-F1
#
_cell.length_a   1.000
_cell.length_b   1.000
_cell.length_c   1.000
_cell.angle_alpha   90.00
_cell.angle_beta   90.00
_cell.angle_gamma   90.00
#
_symmetry.space_group_name_H-M   'P 1'
#
loop_
_entity.id
_entity.type
_entity.pdbx_description
1 polymer ?
#
loop_
_entity_poly.entity_id
_entity_poly.type
_entity_poly.pdbx_seq_one_letter_code
_entity_poly.pdbx_strand_id
1 'polypeptide(L)'
;MALSIQSLLILFTTLLLKETLVVAETCSNCFTHSRAAYYPNSDEQGTDVGACGFGSFGATINGGDVSAVSDLYRNGVGCGACYQ
;
A
#
# COMPACT_ATOMS: atom_id res chain seq x y z
N MET A 1 -11.35 -46.05 0.35
CA MET A 1 -9.95 -45.85 -0.05
C MET A 1 -9.25 -45.12 1.09
N ALA A 2 -8.61 -45.84 2.00
CA ALA A 2 -7.91 -45.24 3.12
C ALA A 2 -6.50 -44.84 2.65
N LEU A 3 -6.16 -43.56 2.73
CA LEU A 3 -4.77 -43.15 2.53
C LEU A 3 -3.94 -43.75 3.68
N SER A 4 -2.82 -44.40 3.34
CA SER A 4 -1.86 -44.89 4.32
C SER A 4 -1.35 -43.72 5.18
N ILE A 5 -1.11 -43.97 6.47
CA ILE A 5 -0.49 -43.00 7.40
C ILE A 5 0.80 -42.44 6.80
N GLN A 6 1.54 -43.25 6.05
CA GLN A 6 2.76 -42.86 5.36
C GLN A 6 2.50 -41.79 4.29
N SER A 7 1.40 -41.87 3.55
CA SER A 7 0.99 -40.86 2.57
C SER A 7 0.57 -39.54 3.23
N LEU A 8 -0.07 -39.61 4.39
CA LEU A 8 -0.46 -38.42 5.17
C LEU A 8 0.77 -37.70 5.74
N LEU A 9 1.76 -38.44 6.25
CA LEU A 9 3.01 -37.88 6.74
C LEU A 9 3.82 -37.20 5.63
N ILE A 10 3.87 -37.80 4.44
CA ILE A 10 4.52 -37.20 3.26
C ILE A 10 3.80 -35.90 2.84
N LEU A 11 2.47 -35.90 2.82
CA LEU A 11 1.71 -34.69 2.48
C LEU A 11 1.97 -33.57 3.49
N PHE A 12 1.96 -33.91 4.78
CA PHE A 12 2.18 -32.95 5.87
C PHE A 12 3.59 -32.36 5.85
N THR A 13 4.64 -33.18 5.64
CA THR A 13 6.02 -32.69 5.53
C THR A 13 6.22 -31.80 4.31
N THR A 14 5.60 -32.13 3.16
CA THR A 14 5.65 -31.27 1.98
C THR A 14 4.92 -29.93 2.17
N LEU A 15 3.86 -29.90 2.98
CA LEU A 15 3.16 -28.65 3.30
C LEU A 15 4.00 -27.76 4.22
N LEU A 16 4.60 -28.35 5.26
CA LEU A 16 5.49 -27.65 6.19
C LEU A 16 6.76 -27.11 5.52
N LEU A 17 7.31 -27.82 4.53
CA LEU A 17 8.45 -27.34 3.74
C LEU A 17 8.12 -26.17 2.82
N LYS A 18 6.85 -26.00 2.44
CA LYS A 18 6.42 -24.90 1.54
C LYS A 18 6.16 -23.60 2.29
N GLU A 19 5.78 -23.67 3.57
CA GLU A 19 5.56 -22.50 4.42
C GLU A 19 6.86 -21.72 4.70
N THR A 20 8.02 -22.38 4.66
CA THR A 20 9.31 -21.74 4.99
C THR A 20 9.95 -20.98 3.81
N LEU A 21 9.36 -21.00 2.61
CA LEU A 21 9.96 -20.39 1.41
C LEU A 21 9.11 -19.27 0.78
N VAL A 22 8.26 -18.60 1.56
CA VAL A 22 7.64 -17.34 1.14
C VAL A 22 8.34 -16.20 1.86
N VAL A 23 9.53 -15.85 1.37
CA VAL A 23 10.06 -14.50 1.63
C VAL A 23 9.29 -13.60 0.66
N ALA A 24 8.41 -12.76 1.19
CA ALA A 24 7.91 -11.61 0.45
C ALA A 24 9.10 -10.64 0.26
N GLU A 25 9.98 -10.96 -0.68
CA GLU A 25 10.97 -10.03 -1.19
C GLU A 25 10.17 -8.91 -1.87
N THR A 26 9.91 -7.85 -1.12
CA THR A 26 9.64 -6.55 -1.72
C THR A 26 10.90 -6.22 -2.50
N CYS A 27 10.93 -6.53 -3.79
CA CYS A 27 12.06 -6.22 -4.65
C CYS A 27 12.50 -4.78 -4.39
N SER A 28 13.74 -4.60 -3.92
CA SER A 28 14.22 -3.34 -3.32
C SER A 28 14.21 -2.14 -4.28
N ASN A 29 13.98 -2.38 -5.58
CA ASN A 29 13.92 -1.37 -6.64
C ASN A 29 12.65 -1.48 -7.49
N CYS A 30 11.65 -2.24 -7.07
CA CYS A 30 10.40 -2.42 -7.82
C CYS A 30 9.38 -1.33 -7.47
N PHE A 31 9.74 -0.07 -7.75
CA PHE A 31 8.83 1.06 -7.60
C PHE A 31 7.99 1.23 -8.85
N THR A 32 6.73 1.60 -8.67
CA THR A 32 5.93 2.10 -9.79
C THR A 32 6.36 3.53 -10.08
N HIS A 33 6.95 3.76 -11.25
CA HIS A 33 7.35 5.11 -11.65
C HIS A 33 6.12 6.02 -11.75
N SER A 34 6.18 7.14 -11.04
CA SER A 34 5.17 8.19 -11.08
C SER A 34 5.81 9.54 -11.42
N ARG A 35 4.98 10.56 -11.61
CA ARG A 35 5.41 11.96 -11.74
C ARG A 35 4.74 12.77 -10.65
N ALA A 36 5.49 13.68 -10.04
CA ALA A 36 5.00 14.59 -9.03
C ALA A 36 5.25 16.03 -9.47
N ALA A 37 4.37 16.93 -9.03
CA ALA A 37 4.52 18.36 -9.16
C ALA A 37 3.85 19.02 -7.94
N TYR A 38 4.27 20.23 -7.62
CA TYR A 38 3.64 21.04 -6.59
C TYR A 38 2.46 21.80 -7.19
N TYR A 39 1.34 21.85 -6.47
CA TYR A 39 0.25 22.76 -6.79
C TYR A 39 0.59 24.18 -6.26
N PRO A 40 0.00 25.24 -6.83
CA PRO A 40 0.21 26.61 -6.32
C PRO A 40 -0.17 26.73 -4.83
N ASN A 41 0.66 27.39 -4.02
CA ASN A 41 0.54 27.51 -2.55
C ASN A 41 0.93 26.27 -1.73
N SER A 42 1.65 25.30 -2.32
CA SER A 42 2.21 24.16 -1.58
C SER A 42 3.16 24.55 -0.43
N ASP A 43 3.70 25.76 -0.47
CA ASP A 43 4.66 26.27 0.51
C ASP A 43 4.00 26.65 1.85
N GLU A 44 2.66 26.68 1.91
CA GLU A 44 1.85 27.08 3.08
C GLU A 44 1.03 25.92 3.66
N GLN A 45 1.51 24.67 3.54
CA GLN A 45 0.78 23.45 3.89
C GLN A 45 -0.36 23.16 2.89
N GLY A 46 -1.02 21.99 3.01
CA GLY A 46 -2.07 21.54 2.08
C GLY A 46 -3.19 22.55 1.81
N THR A 47 -4.08 22.25 0.86
CA THR A 47 -5.31 23.03 0.69
C THR A 47 -6.40 22.55 1.65
N ASP A 48 -7.14 23.47 2.27
CA ASP A 48 -8.31 23.18 3.12
C ASP A 48 -9.48 22.55 2.36
N VAL A 49 -9.39 22.51 1.03
CA VAL A 49 -10.37 21.91 0.12
C VAL A 49 -9.72 20.81 -0.70
N GLY A 50 -10.43 19.69 -0.86
CA GLY A 50 -9.96 18.56 -1.64
C GLY A 50 -11.05 17.50 -1.80
N ALA A 51 -10.89 16.61 -2.78
CA ALA A 51 -11.88 15.62 -3.13
C ALA A 51 -12.18 14.62 -1.99
N CYS A 52 -11.24 14.41 -1.07
CA CYS A 52 -11.41 13.56 0.10
C CYS A 52 -12.18 14.22 1.25
N GLY A 53 -12.47 15.52 1.19
CA GLY A 53 -13.31 16.22 2.18
C GLY A 53 -12.71 16.34 3.58
N PHE A 54 -11.38 16.27 3.73
CA PHE A 54 -10.71 16.35 5.04
C PHE A 54 -10.67 17.76 5.65
N GLY A 55 -11.07 18.80 4.90
CA GLY A 55 -11.03 20.18 5.38
C GLY A 55 -9.60 20.65 5.69
N SER A 56 -9.48 21.64 6.57
CA SER A 56 -8.19 22.15 7.06
C SER A 56 -7.36 21.09 7.80
N PHE A 57 -7.99 20.07 8.39
CA PHE A 57 -7.25 18.95 9.00
C PHE A 57 -6.40 18.19 7.96
N GLY A 58 -6.91 18.05 6.73
CA GLY A 58 -6.18 17.42 5.64
C GLY A 58 -4.95 18.21 5.20
N ALA A 59 -4.91 19.52 5.44
CA ALA A 59 -3.79 20.36 5.04
C ALA A 59 -2.57 20.18 5.96
N THR A 60 -2.81 19.89 7.25
CA THR A 60 -1.77 19.90 8.28
C THR A 60 -1.39 18.51 8.78
N ILE A 61 -2.10 17.46 8.34
CA ILE A 61 -1.82 16.09 8.76
C ILE A 61 -0.39 15.69 8.37
N ASN A 62 0.29 14.95 9.26
CA ASN A 62 1.69 14.55 9.10
C ASN A 62 2.65 15.72 8.81
N GLY A 63 2.39 16.91 9.37
CA GLY A 63 3.24 18.08 9.17
C GLY A 63 3.09 18.75 7.80
N GLY A 64 2.04 18.40 7.04
CA GLY A 64 1.80 18.93 5.70
C GLY A 64 2.35 18.05 4.57
N ASP A 65 2.88 16.86 4.88
CA ASP A 65 3.31 15.86 3.89
C ASP A 65 2.09 15.19 3.23
N VAL A 66 1.36 15.97 2.45
CA VAL A 66 0.14 15.55 1.76
C VAL A 66 0.25 15.75 0.26
N SER A 67 -0.38 14.86 -0.49
CA SER A 67 -0.38 14.90 -1.94
C SER A 67 -1.78 14.69 -2.51
N ALA A 68 -2.05 15.34 -3.63
CA ALA A 68 -3.13 14.95 -4.52
C ALA A 68 -2.60 13.90 -5.49
N VAL A 69 -3.43 12.90 -5.81
CA VAL A 69 -3.06 11.77 -6.66
C VAL A 69 -4.06 11.60 -7.81
N SER A 70 -3.60 11.06 -8.95
CA SER A 70 -4.47 10.75 -10.09
C SER A 70 -5.12 9.36 -9.92
N ASP A 71 -4.51 8.32 -10.48
CA ASP A 71 -5.09 6.97 -10.57
C ASP A 71 -5.26 6.32 -9.19
N LEU A 72 -4.44 6.74 -8.22
CA LEU A 72 -4.53 6.27 -6.84
C LEU A 72 -5.74 6.83 -6.08
N TYR A 73 -6.39 7.90 -6.56
CA TYR A 73 -7.60 8.45 -5.93
C TYR A 73 -8.75 7.44 -5.95
N ARG A 74 -8.89 6.69 -7.05
CA ARG A 74 -9.88 5.59 -7.21
C ARG A 74 -11.29 5.97 -6.75
N ASN A 75 -11.79 7.13 -7.20
CA ASN A 75 -13.09 7.68 -6.78
C ASN A 75 -13.25 7.80 -5.25
N GLY A 76 -12.18 8.16 -4.56
CA GLY A 76 -12.16 8.34 -3.10
C GLY A 76 -11.74 7.11 -2.31
N VAL A 77 -11.63 5.93 -2.93
CA VAL A 77 -11.16 4.71 -2.23
C VAL A 77 -9.72 4.87 -1.72
N GLY A 78 -8.90 5.68 -2.40
CA GLY A 78 -7.52 5.96 -1.97
C GLY A 78 -7.39 7.09 -0.94
N CYS A 79 -8.48 7.70 -0.48
CA CYS A 79 -8.40 8.79 0.50
C CYS A 79 -7.78 8.30 1.81
N GLY A 80 -6.73 9.00 2.26
CA GLY A 80 -5.98 8.66 3.48
C GLY A 80 -4.88 7.61 3.29
N ALA A 81 -4.62 7.15 2.06
CA ALA A 81 -3.49 6.27 1.79
C ALA A 81 -2.15 7.04 1.83
N CYS A 82 -1.08 6.34 2.22
CA CYS A 82 0.28 6.85 2.26
C CYS A 82 1.17 6.07 1.27
N TYR A 83 2.14 6.75 0.65
CA TYR A 83 3.06 6.18 -0.34
C TYR A 83 4.49 6.62 -0.06
N GLN A 84 5.46 5.87 -0.60
CA GLN A 84 6.89 6.16 -0.53
C GLN A 84 7.49 6.09 -1.93
#